data_AF-A0A0F9RHG4-F1
#
_entry.id   AF-A0A0F9RHG4-F1
#
_cell.length_a   1.000
_cell.length_b   1.000
_cell.length_c   1.000
_cell.angle_alpha   90.00
_cell.angle_beta   90.00
_cell.angle_gamma   90.00
#
_symmetry.space_group_name_H-M   'P 1'
#
loop_
_entity.id
_entity.type
_entity.pdbx_description
1 polymer ?
#
loop_
_entity_poly.entity_id
_entity_poly.type
_entity_poly.pdbx_seq_one_letter_code
_entity_poly.pdbx_strand_id
1 'polypeptide(L)'
;MSRDATPEEIKAAETVKEPKKPYAKGIDWLSESINIDVMYRIKGKQGIFMPITKPNKSDLVRMIRFMKDEAYTVGKSSLLSLGGAKIKKLDGATITLSEAFDNLQKHFKNQSTGDIDSWDKQDIMEVICPNYYPYEFKDYHAKKIIVWYNEIVTAINTANGL
;
A
#
# COMPACT_ATOMS: atom_id res chain seq x y z
N MET A 1 4.84 1.37 47.70
CA MET A 1 3.42 1.77 47.61
C MET A 1 3.11 1.95 46.13
N SER A 2 2.45 0.97 45.51
CA SER A 2 1.99 1.09 44.12
C SER A 2 0.85 2.09 44.06
N ARG A 3 0.95 3.10 43.20
CA ARG A 3 -0.16 3.99 42.90
C ARG A 3 -1.03 3.31 41.86
N ASP A 4 -2.24 2.95 42.24
CA ASP A 4 -3.26 2.50 41.30
C ASP A 4 -3.76 3.70 40.49
N ALA A 5 -3.92 3.49 39.19
CA ALA A 5 -4.43 4.51 38.28
C ALA A 5 -5.88 4.87 38.66
N THR A 6 -6.18 6.17 38.63
CA THR A 6 -7.50 6.69 38.93
C THR A 6 -8.50 6.35 37.82
N PRO A 7 -9.81 6.22 38.11
CA PRO A 7 -10.84 5.93 37.10
C PRO A 7 -10.89 6.95 35.94
N GLU A 8 -10.42 8.17 36.17
CA GLU A 8 -10.31 9.22 35.14
C GLU A 8 -9.13 8.98 34.17
N GLU A 9 -8.01 8.44 34.66
CA GLU A 9 -6.86 8.05 33.84
C GLU A 9 -7.18 6.83 32.95
N ILE A 10 -8.07 5.93 33.42
CA ILE A 10 -8.55 4.79 32.62
C ILE A 10 -9.43 5.26 31.45
N LYS A 11 -10.29 6.27 31.66
CA LYS A 11 -11.14 6.84 30.58
C LYS A 11 -10.35 7.57 29.49
N ALA A 12 -9.18 8.13 29.80
CA ALA A 12 -8.31 8.76 28.81
C ALA A 12 -7.61 7.73 27.89
N ALA A 13 -7.43 6.48 28.35
CA ALA A 13 -6.83 5.41 27.56
C ALA A 13 -7.82 4.74 26.58
N GLU A 14 -9.13 4.81 26.85
CA GLU A 14 -10.17 4.15 26.04
C GLU A 14 -10.72 5.02 24.89
N THR A 15 -10.25 6.26 24.73
CA THR A 15 -10.67 7.15 23.63
C THR A 15 -9.66 7.18 22.48
N VAL A 16 -9.16 6.02 22.07
CA VAL A 16 -8.73 5.86 20.67
C VAL A 16 -10.02 5.71 19.86
N LYS A 17 -10.55 6.84 19.36
CA LYS A 17 -11.63 6.80 18.38
C LYS A 17 -11.17 5.92 17.22
N GLU A 18 -11.83 4.78 17.02
CA GLU A 18 -11.73 4.04 15.77
C GLU A 18 -11.95 5.04 14.62
N PRO A 19 -11.11 5.03 13.58
CA PRO A 19 -11.34 5.89 12.43
C PRO A 19 -12.72 5.52 11.84
N LYS A 20 -13.64 6.50 11.85
CA LYS A 20 -14.95 6.38 11.21
C LYS A 20 -14.72 6.00 9.75
N LYS A 21 -15.17 4.81 9.35
CA LYS A 21 -15.14 4.30 7.98
C LYS A 21 -15.82 5.29 7.02
N PRO A 22 -15.12 5.93 6.07
CA PRO A 22 -15.75 6.61 4.96
C PRO A 22 -15.64 5.69 3.74
N TYR A 23 -16.58 4.76 3.58
CA TYR A 23 -16.64 3.97 2.35
C TYR A 23 -17.87 4.38 1.57
N ALA A 24 -17.70 5.41 0.75
CA ALA A 24 -18.67 5.83 -0.25
C ALA A 24 -18.73 4.78 -1.37
N LYS A 25 -19.94 4.52 -1.87
CA LYS A 25 -20.19 3.67 -3.04
C LYS A 25 -19.57 4.31 -4.29
N GLY A 26 -18.77 3.54 -5.03
CA GLY A 26 -18.25 3.91 -6.36
C GLY A 26 -16.72 3.89 -6.42
N ILE A 27 -16.17 3.00 -7.24
CA ILE A 27 -14.73 2.79 -7.43
C ILE A 27 -14.18 3.93 -8.31
N ASP A 28 -13.86 5.07 -7.71
CA ASP A 28 -13.13 6.15 -8.39
C ASP A 28 -12.06 6.82 -7.49
N TRP A 29 -11.65 6.14 -6.40
CA TRP A 29 -11.08 6.83 -5.24
C TRP A 29 -9.59 6.60 -4.95
N LEU A 30 -8.88 5.67 -5.62
CA LEU A 30 -7.61 5.11 -5.12
C LEU A 30 -6.51 6.17 -4.80
N SER A 31 -6.32 7.21 -5.61
CA SER A 31 -5.36 8.30 -5.31
C SER A 31 -5.86 9.35 -4.31
N GLU A 32 -7.17 9.60 -4.26
CA GLU A 32 -7.75 10.63 -3.37
C GLU A 32 -7.90 10.16 -1.92
N SER A 33 -7.64 8.89 -1.64
CA SER A 33 -8.05 8.23 -0.40
C SER A 33 -7.04 7.23 0.16
N ILE A 34 -6.17 6.67 -0.68
CA ILE A 34 -5.15 5.72 -0.25
C ILE A 34 -3.79 6.34 -0.50
N ASN A 35 -3.17 6.76 0.60
CA ASN A 35 -1.80 7.24 0.55
C ASN A 35 -0.83 6.06 0.46
N ILE A 36 -0.37 5.72 -0.76
CA ILE A 36 0.62 4.67 -1.02
C ILE A 36 1.96 4.96 -0.31
N ASP A 37 2.26 6.24 -0.01
CA ASP A 37 3.53 6.62 0.60
C ASP A 37 3.69 6.12 2.03
N VAL A 38 2.57 5.84 2.72
CA VAL A 38 2.58 5.26 4.06
C VAL A 38 2.51 3.73 4.06
N MET A 39 2.54 3.09 2.88
CA MET A 39 2.46 1.65 2.75
C MET A 39 3.83 0.97 2.66
N TYR A 40 3.90 -0.24 3.19
CA TYR A 40 5.13 -1.03 3.31
C TYR A 40 4.90 -2.51 2.99
N ARG A 41 5.96 -3.17 2.54
CA ARG A 41 6.12 -4.62 2.62
C ARG A 41 7.01 -4.97 3.80
N ILE A 42 6.73 -6.12 4.42
CA ILE A 42 7.56 -6.69 5.48
C ILE A 42 8.28 -7.91 4.90
N LYS A 43 9.62 -7.96 5.01
CA LYS A 43 10.42 -9.12 4.57
C LYS A 43 9.94 -10.40 5.27
N GLY A 44 9.64 -11.43 4.49
CA GLY A 44 9.14 -12.71 5.02
C GLY A 44 7.65 -12.73 5.38
N LYS A 45 6.90 -11.65 5.11
CA LYS A 45 5.44 -11.61 5.29
C LYS A 45 4.76 -11.24 3.97
N GLN A 46 3.61 -11.84 3.73
CA GLN A 46 2.73 -11.48 2.62
C GLN A 46 1.78 -10.36 3.05
N GLY A 47 1.36 -9.51 2.11
CA GLY A 47 0.47 -8.39 2.37
C GLY A 47 1.15 -7.02 2.34
N ILE A 48 0.30 -6.00 2.21
CA ILE A 48 0.65 -4.59 2.36
C ILE A 48 0.37 -4.18 3.81
N PHE A 49 1.24 -3.34 4.38
CA PHE A 49 1.18 -2.94 5.79
C PHE A 49 1.31 -1.42 5.94
N MET A 50 0.75 -0.89 7.03
CA MET A 50 0.88 0.52 7.43
C MET A 50 1.45 0.61 8.84
N PRO A 51 2.26 1.63 9.16
CA PRO A 51 2.78 1.82 10.50
C PRO A 51 1.67 2.31 11.45
N ILE A 52 1.57 1.68 12.62
CA ILE A 52 0.69 2.13 13.72
C ILE A 52 1.47 3.01 14.69
N THR A 53 2.75 2.73 14.88
CA THR A 53 3.63 3.46 15.80
C THR A 53 4.82 4.05 15.07
N LYS A 54 5.45 5.05 15.68
CA LYS A 54 6.80 5.45 15.28
C LYS A 54 7.83 4.37 15.69
N PRO A 55 8.99 4.29 15.02
CA PRO A 55 10.08 3.43 15.47
C PRO A 55 10.51 3.77 16.91
N ASN A 56 10.70 2.75 17.74
CA ASN A 56 11.21 2.93 19.10
C ASN A 56 12.74 3.01 19.13
N LYS A 57 13.34 3.13 20.32
CA LYS A 57 14.81 3.18 20.51
C LYS A 57 15.56 1.91 20.04
N SER A 58 14.84 0.81 19.82
CA SER A 58 15.37 -0.45 19.31
C SER A 58 15.09 -0.66 17.81
N ASP A 59 14.72 0.40 17.09
CA ASP A 59 14.32 0.37 15.68
C ASP A 59 13.18 -0.61 15.36
N LEU A 60 12.33 -0.91 16.35
CA LEU A 60 11.13 -1.71 16.16
C LEU A 60 9.93 -0.80 15.90
N VAL A 61 9.06 -1.26 15.00
CA VAL A 61 7.83 -0.55 14.61
C VAL A 61 6.66 -1.53 14.57
N ARG A 62 5.51 -1.10 15.10
CA ARG A 62 4.27 -1.85 15.02
C ARG A 62 3.57 -1.51 13.70
N MET A 63 3.28 -2.53 12.92
CA MET A 63 2.66 -2.48 11.61
C MET A 63 1.29 -3.17 11.66
N ILE A 64 0.30 -2.62 10.98
CA ILE A 64 -1.00 -3.28 10.74
C ILE A 64 -1.10 -3.66 9.28
N ARG A 65 -1.67 -4.83 9.00
CA ARG A 65 -1.96 -5.23 7.63
C ARG A 65 -3.08 -4.35 7.07
N PHE A 66 -2.91 -3.87 5.85
CA PHE A 66 -3.87 -2.97 5.21
C PHE A 66 -5.26 -3.60 5.18
N MET A 67 -6.25 -2.88 5.72
CA MET A 67 -7.67 -3.28 5.80
C MET A 67 -7.93 -4.62 6.51
N LYS A 68 -7.02 -5.06 7.40
CA LYS A 68 -7.15 -6.26 8.23
C LYS A 68 -6.73 -5.97 9.66
N ASP A 69 -7.36 -6.64 10.63
CA ASP A 69 -7.03 -6.50 12.05
C ASP A 69 -5.83 -7.37 12.47
N GLU A 70 -4.79 -7.39 11.64
CA GLU A 70 -3.61 -8.24 11.82
C GLU A 70 -2.38 -7.35 12.01
N ALA A 71 -1.82 -7.34 13.22
CA ALA A 71 -0.70 -6.48 13.59
C ALA A 71 0.59 -7.24 13.93
N TYR A 72 1.72 -6.63 13.60
CA TYR A 72 3.06 -7.19 13.78
C TYR A 72 4.02 -6.15 14.34
N THR A 73 4.92 -6.55 15.23
CA THR A 73 6.09 -5.74 15.60
C THR A 73 7.29 -6.26 14.83
N VAL A 74 7.91 -5.40 14.03
CA VAL A 74 9.02 -5.76 13.15
C VAL A 74 10.15 -4.74 13.23
N GLY A 75 11.37 -5.17 12.91
CA GLY A 75 12.51 -4.25 12.78
C GLY A 75 12.38 -3.39 11.53
N LYS A 76 12.76 -2.11 11.63
CA LYS A 76 12.74 -1.15 10.51
C LYS A 76 13.52 -1.65 9.29
N SER A 77 14.61 -2.38 9.50
CA SER A 77 15.41 -3.00 8.42
C SER A 77 14.68 -4.07 7.62
N SER A 78 13.56 -4.59 8.13
CA SER A 78 12.71 -5.56 7.43
C SER A 78 11.63 -4.89 6.58
N LEU A 79 11.53 -3.56 6.61
CA LEU A 79 10.52 -2.80 5.88
C LEU A 79 11.03 -2.38 4.50
N LEU A 80 10.19 -2.55 3.49
CA LEU A 80 10.34 -1.97 2.17
C LEU A 80 9.19 -0.97 1.95
N SER A 81 9.51 0.32 1.87
CA SER A 81 8.53 1.38 1.59
C SER A 81 8.06 1.30 0.14
N LEU A 82 6.74 1.40 -0.06
CA LEU A 82 6.13 1.48 -1.38
C LEU A 82 6.21 2.90 -1.96
N GLY A 83 6.04 3.95 -1.16
CA GLY A 83 6.24 5.34 -1.58
C GLY A 83 7.66 5.68 -2.03
N GLY A 84 8.64 4.95 -1.50
CA GLY A 84 10.03 5.09 -1.94
C GLY A 84 10.31 4.53 -3.34
N ALA A 85 9.41 3.71 -3.90
CA ALA A 85 9.60 3.10 -5.21
C ALA A 85 9.32 4.11 -6.33
N LYS A 86 10.31 4.30 -7.20
CA LYS A 86 10.26 5.21 -8.35
C LYS A 86 10.74 4.50 -9.61
N ILE A 87 10.12 4.82 -10.74
CA ILE A 87 10.47 4.31 -12.06
C ILE A 87 10.99 5.47 -12.90
N LYS A 88 12.18 5.32 -13.49
CA LYS A 88 12.77 6.33 -14.38
C LYS A 88 12.22 6.21 -15.80
N LYS A 89 11.91 7.36 -16.40
CA LYS A 89 11.50 7.54 -17.80
C LYS A 89 12.68 7.94 -18.67
N LEU A 90 12.56 7.69 -19.98
CA LEU A 90 13.56 8.04 -21.00
C LEU A 90 13.95 9.52 -21.02
N ASP A 91 13.02 10.41 -20.67
CA ASP A 91 13.23 11.86 -20.58
C ASP A 91 13.97 12.32 -19.30
N GLY A 92 14.34 11.37 -18.43
CA GLY A 92 14.98 11.65 -17.14
C GLY A 92 14.01 11.95 -16.00
N ALA A 93 12.70 12.06 -16.28
CA ALA A 93 11.69 12.17 -15.24
C ALA A 93 11.51 10.85 -14.48
N THR A 94 10.89 10.90 -13.32
CA THR A 94 10.52 9.71 -12.54
C THR A 94 9.04 9.70 -12.27
N ILE A 95 8.43 8.52 -12.33
CA ILE A 95 7.10 8.31 -11.75
C ILE A 95 7.21 7.58 -10.42
N THR A 96 6.32 7.94 -9.51
CA THR A 96 6.09 7.25 -8.24
C THR A 96 5.25 6.00 -8.47
N LEU A 97 5.26 5.10 -7.47
CA LEU A 97 4.37 3.94 -7.50
C LEU A 97 2.88 4.35 -7.43
N SER A 98 2.56 5.46 -6.77
CA SER A 98 1.18 6.00 -6.75
C SER A 98 0.71 6.35 -8.17
N GLU A 99 1.52 7.10 -8.93
CA GLU A 99 1.20 7.44 -10.33
C GLU A 99 1.11 6.20 -11.22
N ALA A 100 1.96 5.20 -10.99
CA ALA A 100 1.89 3.92 -11.69
C ALA A 100 0.55 3.20 -11.44
N PHE A 101 0.07 3.18 -10.19
CA PHE A 101 -1.24 2.60 -9.85
C PHE A 101 -2.40 3.40 -10.41
N ASP A 102 -2.31 4.72 -10.47
CA ASP A 102 -3.33 5.57 -11.09
C ASP A 102 -3.45 5.29 -12.59
N ASN A 103 -2.32 5.05 -13.27
CA ASN A 103 -2.32 4.67 -14.67
C ASN A 103 -2.96 3.29 -14.89
N LEU A 104 -2.67 2.30 -14.03
CA LEU A 104 -3.37 1.01 -14.05
C LEU A 104 -4.88 1.20 -13.86
N GLN A 105 -5.28 1.95 -12.84
CA GLN A 105 -6.69 2.17 -12.55
C GLN A 105 -7.40 2.86 -13.71
N LYS A 106 -6.80 3.90 -14.32
CA LYS A 106 -7.35 4.56 -15.51
C LYS A 106 -7.53 3.60 -16.68
N HIS A 107 -6.58 2.68 -16.87
CA HIS A 107 -6.67 1.66 -17.90
C HIS A 107 -7.85 0.70 -17.65
N PHE A 108 -8.04 0.24 -16.41
CA PHE A 108 -9.12 -0.69 -16.05
C PHE A 108 -10.47 -0.03 -15.75
N LYS A 109 -10.56 1.30 -15.66
CA LYS A 109 -11.81 2.02 -15.32
C LYS A 109 -13.00 1.68 -16.23
N ASN A 110 -12.73 1.16 -17.44
CA ASN A 110 -13.74 0.78 -18.43
C ASN A 110 -13.71 -0.71 -18.84
N GLN A 111 -12.93 -1.54 -18.16
CA GLN A 111 -12.86 -2.97 -18.42
C GLN A 111 -13.02 -3.72 -17.09
N SER A 112 -13.62 -4.92 -17.09
CA SER A 112 -13.27 -5.87 -16.03
C SER A 112 -11.75 -5.91 -15.98
N THR A 113 -11.12 -6.04 -14.82
CA THR A 113 -9.71 -6.39 -14.74
C THR A 113 -9.54 -7.72 -15.49
N GLY A 114 -9.40 -7.65 -16.82
CA GLY A 114 -8.97 -8.77 -17.64
C GLY A 114 -7.69 -9.24 -17.01
N ASP A 115 -7.44 -10.53 -17.07
CA ASP A 115 -6.46 -11.24 -16.25
C ASP A 115 -5.07 -10.59 -16.40
N ILE A 116 -4.80 -9.54 -15.62
CA ILE A 116 -3.57 -8.73 -15.68
C ILE A 116 -2.38 -9.59 -15.29
N ASP A 117 -2.64 -10.69 -14.60
CA ASP A 117 -1.69 -11.72 -14.26
C ASP A 117 -1.14 -12.45 -15.51
N SER A 118 -1.85 -12.37 -16.66
CA SER A 118 -1.41 -12.90 -17.96
C SER A 118 -0.56 -11.93 -18.79
N TRP A 119 -0.50 -10.65 -18.41
CA TRP A 119 0.24 -9.64 -19.18
C TRP A 119 1.74 -9.86 -19.08
N ASP A 120 2.43 -9.59 -20.19
CA ASP A 120 3.88 -9.60 -20.20
C ASP A 120 4.46 -8.28 -19.65
N LYS A 121 5.79 -8.21 -19.53
CA LYS A 121 6.45 -6.99 -19.03
C LYS A 121 6.12 -5.78 -19.90
N GLN A 122 6.10 -5.94 -21.23
CA GLN A 122 5.91 -4.84 -22.15
C GLN A 122 4.50 -4.28 -22.01
N ASP A 123 3.49 -5.15 -21.99
CA ASP A 123 2.08 -4.79 -21.76
C ASP A 123 1.91 -3.99 -20.46
N ILE A 124 2.48 -4.50 -19.36
CA ILE A 124 2.40 -3.83 -18.05
C ILE A 124 3.07 -2.46 -18.10
N MET A 125 4.27 -2.38 -18.68
CA MET A 125 5.07 -1.16 -18.66
C MET A 125 4.53 -0.07 -19.57
N GLU A 126 3.96 -0.44 -20.72
CA GLU A 126 3.27 0.51 -21.60
C GLU A 126 2.09 1.20 -20.90
N VAL A 127 1.43 0.50 -19.98
CA VAL A 127 0.36 1.08 -19.16
C VAL A 127 0.90 1.90 -17.99
N ILE A 128 1.79 1.35 -17.16
CA ILE A 128 2.15 2.02 -15.90
C ILE A 128 3.15 3.17 -16.10
N CYS A 129 4.04 3.05 -17.08
CA CYS A 129 5.12 4.00 -17.36
C CYS A 129 5.42 4.03 -18.86
N PRO A 130 4.59 4.68 -19.68
CA PRO A 130 4.92 4.89 -21.09
C PRO A 130 6.25 5.63 -21.18
N ASN A 131 7.13 5.20 -22.08
CA ASN A 131 8.51 5.70 -22.23
C ASN A 131 9.44 5.37 -21.05
N TYR A 132 9.39 4.16 -20.51
CA TYR A 132 10.35 3.65 -19.53
C TYR A 132 11.68 3.20 -20.18
N TYR A 133 12.75 3.06 -19.39
CA TYR A 133 14.00 2.42 -19.84
C TYR A 133 13.85 0.89 -19.87
N PRO A 134 13.84 0.23 -21.05
CA PRO A 134 13.57 -1.22 -21.13
C PRO A 134 14.58 -2.09 -20.39
N TYR A 135 15.83 -1.63 -20.27
CA TYR A 135 16.95 -2.39 -19.69
C TYR A 135 17.08 -2.23 -18.18
N GLU A 136 16.63 -1.10 -17.61
CA GLU A 136 16.65 -0.89 -16.15
C GLU A 136 15.53 -1.66 -15.45
N PHE A 137 14.46 -1.97 -16.20
CA PHE A 137 13.28 -2.61 -15.66
C PHE A 137 13.22 -4.09 -16.05
N LYS A 138 13.27 -4.98 -15.06
CA LYS A 138 13.22 -6.44 -15.26
C LYS A 138 11.79 -6.94 -15.08
N ASP A 139 11.45 -8.08 -15.69
CA ASP A 139 10.08 -8.65 -15.64
C ASP A 139 9.55 -8.80 -14.22
N TYR A 140 10.41 -9.21 -13.28
CA TYR A 140 9.99 -9.36 -11.88
C TYR A 140 9.62 -8.02 -11.21
N HIS A 141 10.10 -6.87 -11.71
CA HIS A 141 9.65 -5.57 -11.22
C HIS A 141 8.21 -5.31 -11.66
N ALA A 142 7.87 -5.54 -12.93
CA ALA A 142 6.51 -5.39 -13.46
C ALA A 142 5.54 -6.25 -12.66
N LYS A 143 5.86 -7.54 -12.54
CA LYS A 143 5.05 -8.51 -11.81
C LYS A 143 4.86 -8.13 -10.34
N LYS A 144 5.89 -7.57 -9.67
CA LYS A 144 5.76 -7.08 -8.29
C LYS A 144 4.77 -5.94 -8.16
N ILE A 145 4.80 -4.98 -9.09
CA ILE A 145 3.87 -3.84 -9.08
C ILE A 145 2.44 -4.33 -9.25
N ILE A 146 2.19 -5.24 -10.19
CA ILE A 146 0.86 -5.83 -10.40
C ILE A 146 0.38 -6.58 -9.16
N VAL A 147 1.22 -7.43 -8.56
CA VAL A 147 0.87 -8.12 -7.31
C VAL A 147 0.49 -7.14 -6.21
N TRP A 148 1.25 -6.05 -6.04
CA TRP A 148 0.92 -5.05 -5.01
C TRP A 148 -0.38 -4.30 -5.33
N TYR A 149 -0.60 -3.95 -6.59
CA TYR A 149 -1.84 -3.32 -7.04
C TYR A 149 -3.05 -4.22 -6.76
N ASN A 150 -2.98 -5.50 -7.17
CA ASN A 150 -4.05 -6.48 -6.95
C ASN A 150 -4.31 -6.69 -5.46
N GLU A 151 -3.27 -6.82 -4.62
CA GLU A 151 -3.45 -6.93 -3.16
C GLU A 151 -4.21 -5.73 -2.57
N ILE A 152 -3.94 -4.50 -3.04
CA ILE A 152 -4.62 -3.29 -2.59
C ILE A 152 -6.08 -3.28 -3.07
N VAL A 153 -6.32 -3.52 -4.36
CA VAL A 153 -7.67 -3.56 -4.94
C VAL A 153 -8.52 -4.65 -4.29
N THR A 154 -7.98 -5.84 -4.05
CA THR A 154 -8.70 -6.92 -3.36
C THR A 154 -9.04 -6.52 -1.92
N ALA A 155 -8.11 -5.90 -1.18
CA ALA A 155 -8.35 -5.45 0.19
C ALA A 155 -9.46 -4.39 0.27
N ILE A 156 -9.49 -3.48 -0.71
CA ILE A 156 -10.53 -2.48 -0.91
C ILE A 156 -11.89 -3.13 -1.17
N ASN A 157 -11.97 -4.01 -2.18
CA ASN A 157 -13.23 -4.63 -2.59
C ASN A 157 -13.81 -5.45 -1.44
N THR A 158 -12.96 -6.23 -0.76
CA THR A 158 -13.35 -7.01 0.43
C THR A 158 -13.93 -6.11 1.52
N ALA A 159 -13.32 -4.95 1.81
CA ALA A 159 -13.81 -4.04 2.83
C ALA A 159 -15.13 -3.35 2.47
N ASN A 160 -15.39 -3.17 1.16
CA ASN A 160 -16.61 -2.60 0.63
C ASN A 160 -17.73 -3.63 0.42
N GLY A 161 -17.46 -4.92 0.66
CA GLY A 161 -18.42 -6.00 0.43
C GLY A 161 -18.67 -6.29 -1.05
N LEU A 162 -17.67 -6.06 -1.90
CA LEU A 162 -17.67 -6.32 -3.34
C LEU A 162 -16.90 -7.60 -3.67
#